data_AF-A0A024QFJ4-F1
#
_entry.id   AF-A0A024QFJ4-F1
#
_cell.length_a   1.000
_cell.length_b   1.000
_cell.length_c   1.000
_cell.angle_alpha   90.00
_cell.angle_beta   90.00
_cell.angle_gamma   90.00
#
_symmetry.space_group_name_H-M   'P 1'
#
loop_
_entity.id
_entity.type
_entity.pdbx_description
1 polymer ?
#
loop_
_entity_poly.entity_id
_entity_poly.type
_entity_poly.pdbx_seq_one_letter_code
_entity_poly.pdbx_strand_id
1 'polypeptide(L)' 'MSNYVLLEEIEKCREEMISLSDSHALTSEVVISSSTKLDQLINEYLNKHD' A
#
# COMPACT_ATOMS: atom_id res chain seq x y z
N MET A 1 -6.82 4.57 15.83
CA MET A 1 -7.08 3.69 14.67
C MET A 1 -6.96 2.25 15.14
N SER A 2 -7.99 1.43 14.98
CA SER A 2 -7.87 -0.03 15.22
C SER A 2 -6.96 -0.65 14.15
N ASN A 3 -6.14 -1.64 14.53
CA ASN A 3 -5.25 -2.37 13.62
C ASN A 3 -5.98 -2.90 12.36
N TYR A 4 -7.28 -3.15 12.47
CA TYR A 4 -8.13 -3.60 11.38
C TYR A 4 -8.26 -2.56 10.24
N VAL A 5 -8.31 -1.27 10.56
CA VAL A 5 -8.42 -0.20 9.55
C VAL A 5 -7.12 -0.07 8.76
N LEU A 6 -5.97 -0.24 9.42
CA LEU A 6 -4.65 -0.25 8.78
C LEU A 6 -4.51 -1.44 7.83
N LEU A 7 -4.91 -2.64 8.27
CA LEU A 7 -4.91 -3.83 7.43
C LEU A 7 -5.80 -3.69 6.20
N GLU A 8 -6.99 -3.11 6.35
CA GLU A 8 -7.91 -2.88 5.24
C GLU A 8 -7.31 -1.91 4.20
N GLU A 9 -6.67 -0.84 4.64
CA GLU A 9 -6.00 0.12 3.75
C GLU A 9 -4.77 -0.50 3.07
N ILE A 10 -4.01 -1.35 3.77
CA ILE A 10 -2.90 -2.12 3.18
C ILE A 10 -3.41 -3.02 2.06
N GLU A 11 -4.51 -3.74 2.29
CA GLU A 11 -5.06 -4.67 1.29
C GLU A 11 -5.60 -3.92 0.07
N LYS A 12 -6.30 -2.78 0.27
CA LYS A 12 -6.74 -1.91 -0.83
C LYS A 12 -5.57 -1.40 -1.66
N CYS A 13 -4.52 -0.89 -1.01
CA CYS A 13 -3.33 -0.43 -1.74
C CYS A 13 -2.63 -1.57 -2.49
N ARG A 14 -2.67 -2.79 -1.95
CA ARG A 14 -2.09 -3.97 -2.59
C ARG A 14 -2.87 -4.38 -3.84
N GLU A 15 -4.20 -4.38 -3.79
CA GLU A 15 -5.06 -4.63 -4.96
C GLU A 15 -4.89 -3.55 -6.04
N GLU A 16 -4.81 -2.27 -5.64
CA GLU A 16 -4.51 -1.17 -6.56
C GLU A 16 -3.14 -1.38 -7.23
N MET A 17 -2.10 -1.76 -6.49
CA MET A 17 -0.78 -2.02 -7.07
C MET A 17 -0.80 -3.16 -8.10
N ILE A 18 -1.54 -4.23 -7.84
CA ILE A 18 -1.68 -5.35 -8.78
C ILE A 18 -2.36 -4.86 -10.07
N SER A 19 -3.49 -4.15 -9.95
CA SER A 19 -4.21 -3.59 -11.09
C SER A 19 -3.38 -2.57 -11.88
N LEU A 20 -2.61 -1.75 -11.18
CA LEU A 20 -1.71 -0.78 -11.79
C LEU A 20 -0.51 -1.45 -12.45
N SER A 21 0.02 -2.55 -11.90
CA SER A 21 1.14 -3.28 -12.51
C SER A 21 0.76 -3.99 -13.81
N ASP A 22 -0.52 -4.36 -13.97
CA ASP A 22 -1.05 -4.95 -15.20
C ASP A 22 -1.28 -3.90 -16.30
N SER A 23 -1.49 -2.63 -15.93
CA SER A 23 -1.93 -1.57 -16.84
C SER A 23 -0.89 -0.46 -17.06
N HIS A 24 0.02 -0.26 -16.13
CA HIS A 24 1.01 0.81 -16.12
C HIS A 24 2.41 0.23 -15.91
N ALA A 25 3.41 0.86 -16.54
CA ALA A 25 4.80 0.52 -16.29
C ALA A 25 5.12 0.73 -14.80
N LEU A 26 5.94 -0.16 -14.22
CA LEU A 26 6.34 -0.11 -12.80
C LEU A 26 7.08 1.19 -12.42
N THR A 27 7.55 1.95 -13.42
CA THR A 27 8.18 3.28 -13.26
C THR A 27 7.19 4.43 -13.36
N SER A 28 5.90 4.16 -13.58
CA SER A 28 4.87 5.18 -13.60
C SER A 28 4.74 5.82 -12.21
N GLU A 29 4.58 7.13 -12.18
CA GLU A 29 4.39 7.91 -10.96
C GLU A 29 3.21 7.38 -10.11
N VAL A 30 2.19 6.83 -10.76
CA VAL A 30 1.04 6.19 -10.08
C VAL A 30 1.47 4.93 -9.34
N VAL A 31 2.28 4.07 -9.96
CA VAL A 31 2.80 2.85 -9.30
C VAL A 31 3.77 3.20 -8.18
N ILE A 32 4.65 4.18 -8.39
CA ILE A 32 5.63 4.63 -7.39
C ILE A 32 4.92 5.25 -6.17
N SER A 33 3.91 6.08 -6.40
CA SER A 33 3.14 6.70 -5.31
C SER A 33 2.31 5.67 -4.54
N SER A 34 1.65 4.72 -5.23
CA SER A 34 0.95 3.60 -4.60
C SER A 34 1.90 2.70 -3.80
N SER A 35 3.09 2.38 -4.32
CA SER A 35 4.11 1.59 -3.61
C SER A 35 4.61 2.33 -2.37
N THR A 36 4.86 3.63 -2.46
CA THR A 36 5.33 4.44 -1.33
C THR A 36 4.26 4.49 -0.22
N LYS A 37 2.99 4.63 -0.61
CA LYS A 37 1.86 4.62 0.33
C LYS A 37 1.71 3.27 1.03
N LEU A 38 1.84 2.17 0.29
CA LEU A 38 1.79 0.81 0.84
C LEU A 38 2.90 0.58 1.87
N ASP A 39 4.14 0.98 1.56
CA ASP A 39 5.27 0.88 2.50
C ASP A 39 5.03 1.69 3.78
N GLN A 40 4.47 2.89 3.68
CA GLN A 40 4.14 3.71 4.85
C GLN A 40 3.09 3.04 5.74
N LEU A 41 2.04 2.48 5.15
CA LEU A 41 0.98 1.80 5.90
C LEU A 41 1.49 0.54 6.60
N ILE A 42 2.32 -0.25 5.91
CA ILE A 42 2.95 -1.45 6.48
C ILE A 42 3.87 -1.05 7.65
N ASN A 43 4.71 -0.02 7.47
CA ASN A 43 5.58 0.46 8.54
C ASN A 43 4.78 1.00 9.73
N GLU A 44 3.68 1.72 9.49
CA GLU A 44 2.81 2.19 10.57
C GLU A 44 2.15 1.03 11.32
N TYR A 45 1.73 -0.01 10.60
CA TYR A 45 1.18 -1.21 11.20
C TYR A 45 2.22 -1.97 12.05
N LEU A 46 3.44 -2.16 11.52
CA LEU A 46 4.53 -2.83 12.24
C LEU A 46 4.95 -2.06 13.49
N ASN A 47 5.09 -0.72 13.40
CA ASN A 47 5.47 0.13 14.53
C ASN A 47 4.38 0.22 15.62
N LYS A 48 3.11 -0.05 15.29
CA LYS A 48 2.02 -0.13 16.28
C LYS A 48 1.97 -1.47 17.01
N HIS A 49 2.80 -2.42 16.60
CA HIS A 49 2.84 -3.78 17.12
C HIS A 49 4.11 -4.08 17.95
N ASP A 50 4.92 -3.06 18.23
CA ASP A 50 6.10 -3.03 19.13
C ASP A 50 5.72 -2.41 20.49
#